data_AF-A0A9D3WD33-F1
#
_entry.id   AF-A0A9D3WD33-F1
#
_cell.length_a   1.000
_cell.length_b   1.000
_cell.length_c   1.000
_cell.angle_alpha   90.00
_cell.angle_beta   90.00
_cell.angle_gamma   90.00
#
_symmetry.space_group_name_H-M   'P 1'
#
loop_
_entity.id
_entity.type
_entity.pdbx_description
1 polymer ?
#
loop_
_entity_poly.entity_id
_entity_poly.type
_entity_poly.pdbx_seq_one_letter_code
_entity_poly.pdbx_strand_id
1 'polypeptide(L)'
;DAKIFQAEKYRKGACENCGAMTHDAKSCIERPCKKRAKWMNMHIAPDEKIETFEQDYDDKHDRWNGYDASTYARVIERYEARVEARRKYLKE
;
A
#
# COMPACT_ATOMS: atom_id res chain seq x y z
N ASP A 1 -3.93 -5.40 10.77
CA ASP A 1 -2.67 -4.99 10.11
C ASP A 1 -1.58 -6.00 10.34
N ALA A 2 -0.92 -6.43 9.27
CA ALA A 2 0.18 -7.37 9.39
C ALA A 2 1.31 -6.73 10.23
N LYS A 3 1.78 -7.44 11.27
CA LYS A 3 2.92 -7.00 12.07
C LYS A 3 4.20 -7.17 11.23
N ILE A 4 4.60 -6.11 10.55
CA ILE A 4 5.86 -6.05 9.81
C ILE A 4 6.96 -5.48 10.71
N PHE A 5 8.16 -6.05 10.62
CA PHE A 5 9.28 -5.67 11.47
C PHE A 5 9.88 -4.35 11.00
N GLN A 6 9.96 -3.37 11.90
CA GLN A 6 10.67 -2.12 11.66
C GLN A 6 11.90 -2.07 12.56
N ALA A 7 13.08 -1.95 11.94
CA ALA A 7 14.32 -1.80 12.68
C ALA A 7 14.53 -0.33 13.07
N GLU A 8 15.12 -0.08 14.24
CA GLU A 8 15.51 1.28 14.65
C GLU A 8 16.83 1.73 14.01
N LYS A 9 17.67 0.78 13.59
CA LYS A 9 19.00 1.02 13.04
C LYS A 9 19.19 0.26 11.73
N TYR A 10 20.08 0.77 10.88
CA TYR A 10 20.45 0.13 9.64
C TYR A 10 21.09 -1.24 9.90
N ARG A 11 20.60 -2.26 9.19
CA ARG A 11 21.14 -3.62 9.21
C ARG A 11 22.06 -3.83 8.00
N LYS A 12 23.17 -4.53 8.19
CA LYS A 12 24.08 -4.85 7.08
C LYS A 12 23.35 -5.70 6.04
N GLY A 13 23.34 -5.25 4.79
CA GLY A 13 22.63 -5.92 3.70
C GLY A 13 21.22 -5.37 3.43
N ALA A 14 20.72 -4.44 4.25
CA ALA A 14 19.49 -3.74 3.94
C ALA A 14 19.64 -2.76 2.75
N CYS A 15 18.51 -2.38 2.17
CA CYS A 15 18.41 -1.32 1.19
C CYS A 15 19.11 -0.06 1.71
N GLU A 16 20.11 0.42 0.97
CA GLU A 16 20.88 1.58 1.42
C GLU A 16 20.03 2.86 1.50
N ASN A 17 18.95 2.95 0.70
CA ASN A 17 18.08 4.12 0.65
C ASN A 17 17.15 4.21 1.86
N CYS A 18 16.25 3.23 2.03
CA CYS A 18 15.20 3.23 3.05
C CYS A 18 15.49 2.35 4.28
N GLY A 19 16.45 1.43 4.20
CA GLY A 19 16.84 0.56 5.33
C GLY A 19 15.99 -0.71 5.53
N ALA A 20 15.01 -0.99 4.66
CA ALA A 20 14.32 -2.27 4.62
C ALA A 20 15.24 -3.39 4.11
N MET A 21 15.09 -4.63 4.60
CA MET A 21 15.93 -5.77 4.20
C MET A 21 15.40 -6.56 3.00
N THR A 22 14.21 -6.22 2.54
CA THR A 22 13.44 -7.04 1.61
C THR A 22 13.74 -6.74 0.14
N HIS A 23 14.47 -5.67 -0.15
CA HIS A 23 14.75 -5.21 -1.51
C HIS A 23 16.10 -4.48 -1.56
N ASP A 24 16.61 -4.20 -2.77
CA ASP A 24 17.88 -3.50 -2.97
C ASP A 24 17.67 -1.99 -3.20
N ALA A 25 18.76 -1.20 -3.19
CA ALA A 25 18.64 0.25 -3.38
C ALA A 25 18.12 0.67 -4.76
N LYS A 26 18.15 -0.22 -5.76
CA LYS A 26 17.72 0.08 -7.14
C LYS A 26 16.23 -0.19 -7.33
N SER A 27 15.68 -1.20 -6.66
CA SER A 27 14.26 -1.54 -6.64
C SER A 27 13.50 -0.82 -5.52
N CYS A 28 14.13 0.14 -4.85
CA CYS A 28 13.51 0.89 -3.76
C CYS A 28 12.38 1.79 -4.28
N ILE A 29 11.22 1.68 -3.66
CA ILE A 29 10.01 2.47 -3.99
C ILE A 29 10.07 3.85 -3.33
N GLU A 30 10.80 3.97 -2.23
CA GLU A 30 11.02 5.24 -1.55
C GLU A 30 11.85 6.19 -2.41
N ARG A 31 11.52 7.48 -2.32
CA ARG A 31 12.23 8.53 -3.05
C ARG A 31 13.75 8.42 -2.80
N PRO A 32 14.60 8.48 -3.84
CA PRO A 32 16.05 8.44 -3.64
C PRO A 32 16.53 9.58 -2.74
N CYS A 33 17.11 9.24 -1.59
CA CYS A 33 17.59 10.21 -0.62
C CYS A 33 19.06 10.58 -0.88
N LYS A 34 19.39 11.87 -0.73
CA LYS A 34 20.78 12.36 -0.78
C LYS A 34 21.62 11.79 0.36
N LYS A 35 21.04 11.78 1.57
CA LYS A 35 21.61 11.09 2.74
C LYS A 35 20.82 9.80 2.93
N ARG A 36 21.50 8.68 2.73
CA ARG A 36 20.94 7.32 2.74
C ARG A 36 20.77 6.80 4.17
N ALA A 37 19.75 5.95 4.39
CA ALA A 37 19.50 5.29 5.68
C ALA A 37 20.77 4.60 6.23
N LYS A 38 21.61 4.05 5.35
CA LYS A 38 22.92 3.44 5.67
C LYS A 38 23.82 4.33 6.54
N TRP A 39 23.80 5.65 6.33
CA TRP A 39 24.71 6.58 7.00
C TRP A 39 24.06 7.30 8.18
N MET A 40 22.77 7.60 8.09
CA MET A 40 22.08 8.41 9.10
C MET A 40 21.35 7.58 10.16
N ASN A 41 21.11 6.28 9.95
CA ASN A 41 20.30 5.43 10.85
C ASN A 41 18.95 6.06 11.24
N MET A 42 18.40 6.89 10.36
CA MET A 42 17.15 7.61 10.57
C MET A 42 16.20 7.29 9.44
N HIS A 43 14.90 7.32 9.74
CA HIS A 43 13.82 7.01 8.79
C HIS A 43 13.97 5.61 8.17
N ILE A 44 14.22 4.60 9.01
CA ILE A 44 14.25 3.20 8.59
C ILE A 44 12.82 2.74 8.28
N ALA A 45 12.59 2.33 7.03
CA ALA A 45 11.33 1.76 6.59
C ALA A 45 11.11 0.36 7.21
N PRO A 46 9.84 -0.03 7.48
CA PRO A 46 9.51 -1.40 7.83
C PRO A 46 9.85 -2.36 6.68
N ASP A 47 10.19 -3.60 7.03
CA ASP A 47 10.35 -4.67 6.04
C ASP A 47 8.99 -4.99 5.37
N GLU A 48 9.00 -5.26 4.07
CA GLU A 48 7.80 -5.67 3.35
C GLU A 48 7.33 -7.08 3.76
N LYS A 49 6.01 -7.29 3.74
CA LYS A 49 5.43 -8.62 3.93
C LYS A 49 5.51 -9.39 2.61
N ILE A 50 6.47 -10.29 2.49
CA ILE A 50 6.59 -11.19 1.34
C ILE A 50 5.65 -12.37 1.58
N GLU A 51 4.60 -12.45 0.77
CA GLU A 51 3.67 -13.57 0.76
C GLU A 51 3.81 -14.35 -0.54
N THR A 52 3.79 -15.68 -0.44
CA THR A 52 3.80 -16.59 -1.58
C THR A 52 2.44 -17.27 -1.66
N PHE A 53 1.78 -17.14 -2.81
CA PHE A 53 0.48 -17.77 -3.06
C PHE A 53 0.58 -18.66 -4.29
N GLU A 54 -0.03 -19.84 -4.22
CA GLU A 54 -0.24 -20.69 -5.39
C GLU A 54 -1.59 -20.31 -6.01
N GLN A 55 -1.54 -19.74 -7.21
CA GLN A 55 -2.72 -19.22 -7.90
C GLN A 55 -2.84 -19.88 -9.28
N ASP A 56 -4.07 -20.23 -9.66
CA ASP A 56 -4.37 -20.77 -10.99
C ASP A 56 -4.37 -19.65 -12.07
N TYR A 57 -4.69 -20.00 -13.31
CA TYR A 57 -4.67 -19.00 -14.40
C TYR A 57 -5.75 -17.93 -14.20
N ASP A 58 -6.96 -18.30 -13.80
CA ASP A 58 -8.08 -17.38 -13.69
C ASP A 58 -7.93 -16.48 -12.46
N ASP A 59 -7.45 -16.99 -11.33
CA ASP A 59 -7.20 -16.26 -10.08
C ASP A 59 -6.13 -15.17 -10.26
N LYS A 60 -5.06 -15.45 -11.02
CA LYS A 60 -4.04 -14.44 -11.39
C LYS A 60 -4.59 -13.31 -12.26
N HIS A 61 -5.66 -13.57 -13.01
CA HIS A 61 -6.28 -12.61 -13.92
C HIS A 61 -7.62 -12.07 -13.39
N ASP A 62 -8.04 -12.48 -12.20
CA ASP A 62 -9.26 -11.96 -11.60
C ASP A 62 -9.07 -10.48 -11.32
N ARG A 63 -9.84 -9.67 -12.05
CA ARG A 63 -9.86 -8.22 -11.93
C ARG A 63 -10.26 -7.76 -10.52
N TRP A 64 -10.96 -8.60 -9.76
CA TRP A 64 -11.40 -8.30 -8.40
C TRP A 64 -10.45 -8.79 -7.32
N ASN A 65 -9.26 -9.30 -7.68
CA ASN A 65 -8.28 -9.71 -6.69
C ASN A 65 -7.87 -8.52 -5.79
N GLY A 66 -7.91 -8.72 -4.47
CA GLY A 66 -7.67 -7.66 -3.48
C GLY A 66 -8.81 -6.65 -3.29
N TYR A 67 -10.00 -6.88 -3.86
CA TYR A 67 -11.15 -6.00 -3.64
C TYR A 67 -11.68 -6.07 -2.21
N ASP A 68 -11.66 -4.95 -1.50
CA ASP A 68 -12.31 -4.83 -0.19
C ASP A 68 -13.81 -4.52 -0.36
N ALA A 69 -14.67 -5.48 0.00
CA ALA A 69 -16.12 -5.35 -0.07
C ALA A 69 -16.67 -4.15 0.72
N SER A 70 -15.97 -3.68 1.76
CA SER A 70 -16.37 -2.50 2.52
C SER A 70 -16.35 -1.22 1.67
N THR A 71 -15.49 -1.15 0.64
CA THR A 71 -15.35 0.01 -0.23
C THR A 71 -16.58 0.27 -1.10
N TYR A 72 -17.44 -0.74 -1.29
CA TYR A 72 -18.70 -0.59 -2.02
C TYR A 72 -19.66 0.39 -1.35
N ALA A 73 -19.53 0.62 -0.04
CA ALA A 73 -20.30 1.63 0.68
C ALA A 73 -20.20 3.02 0.03
N ARG A 74 -19.03 3.40 -0.51
CA ARG A 74 -18.83 4.69 -1.20
C ARG A 74 -19.64 4.80 -2.50
N VAL A 75 -19.92 3.67 -3.16
CA VAL A 75 -20.77 3.64 -4.35
C VAL A 75 -22.21 3.91 -3.94
N ILE A 76 -22.68 3.24 -2.88
CA ILE A 76 -24.02 3.43 -2.31
C ILE A 76 -24.21 4.91 -1.93
N GLU A 77 -23.29 5.47 -1.13
CA GLU A 77 -23.32 6.88 -0.71
C GLU A 77 -23.41 7.84 -1.91
N ARG A 78 -22.63 7.59 -2.97
CA ARG A 78 -22.67 8.40 -4.20
C ARG A 78 -24.05 8.33 -4.87
N TYR A 79 -24.67 7.16 -4.92
CA TYR A 79 -26.00 6.99 -5.50
C TYR A 79 -27.06 7.68 -4.64
N GLU A 80 -27.00 7.52 -3.32
CA GLU A 80 -27.91 8.18 -2.38
C GLU A 80 -27.84 9.70 -2.51
N ALA A 81 -26.63 10.28 -2.51
CA ALA A 81 -26.43 11.71 -2.71
C ALA A 81 -27.02 12.22 -4.04
N ARG A 82 -26.89 11.43 -5.12
CA ARG A 82 -27.48 11.75 -6.43
C ARG A 82 -29.02 11.74 -6.37
N VAL A 83 -29.59 10.75 -5.68
CA VAL A 83 -31.05 10.64 -5.49
C VAL A 83 -31.57 11.80 -4.66
N GLU A 84 -30.87 12.16 -3.57
CA GLU A 84 -31.23 13.30 -2.74
C GLU A 84 -31.17 14.62 -3.52
N ALA A 85 -30.12 14.84 -4.30
CA ALA A 85 -30.00 16.03 -5.16
C ALA A 85 -31.16 16.12 -6.16
N ARG A 86 -31.53 15.00 -6.80
CA ARG A 86 -32.71 14.94 -7.69
C ARG A 86 -34.01 15.24 -6.93
N ARG A 87 -34.18 14.70 -5.72
CA ARG A 87 -35.37 14.95 -4.89
C ARG A 87 -35.48 16.42 -4.45
N LYS A 88 -34.36 17.09 -4.16
CA LYS A 88 -34.34 18.53 -3.83
C LYS A 88 -34.75 19.36 -5.04
N TYR A 89 -34.16 19.09 -6.22
CA TYR A 89 -34.50 19.78 -7.46
C TYR A 89 -35.99 19.65 -7.85
N LEU A 90 -36.63 18.50 -7.59
CA LEU A 90 -38.05 18.28 -7.89
C LEU A 90 -39.01 18.90 -6.87
N LYS A 91 -38.52 19.35 -5.71
CA LYS A 91 -39.32 20.00 -4.66
C LYS A 91 -39.29 21.53 -4.77
N GLU A 92 -38.31 22.08 -5.48
CA GLU A 92 -38.30 23.47 -5.98
C GLU A 92 -39.18 23.59 -7.22
#